data_AF-A0A9P6H6M3-F1
#
_entry.id   AF-A0A9P6H6M3-F1
#
_cell.length_a   1.000
_cell.length_b   1.000
_cell.length_c   1.000
_cell.angle_alpha   90.00
_cell.angle_beta   90.00
_cell.angle_gamma   90.00
#
_symmetry.space_group_name_H-M   'P 1'
#
loop_
_entity.id
_entity.type
_entity.pdbx_description
1 polymer ?
#
loop_
_entity_poly.entity_id
_entity_poly.type
_entity_poly.pdbx_seq_one_letter_code
_entity_poly.pdbx_strand_id
1 'polypeptide(L)'
;MSVRPTPGGVSHRLFRPYTSPNHNVTKGRYITSNDPRGYIPVYEYPLLGQWIMMDMDDGYILWTGIWKALGHSKADIVKMVESEPELAARIRRVRGGYLKIQGTWMPYEVALRLSRRVAWHIRYDLVPLFGCV
;
A
#
# COMPACT_ATOMS: atom_id res chain seq x y z
N MET A 1 -8.23 30.53 31.07
CA MET A 1 -8.88 29.53 30.19
C MET A 1 -8.00 29.35 28.96
N SER A 2 -7.20 28.29 28.91
CA SER A 2 -6.24 28.07 27.82
C SER A 2 -6.79 27.03 26.86
N VAL A 3 -7.08 27.44 25.63
CA VAL A 3 -7.56 26.58 24.54
C VAL A 3 -6.36 25.76 24.05
N ARG A 4 -6.40 24.44 24.25
CA ARG A 4 -5.43 23.53 23.65
C ARG A 4 -5.71 23.43 22.15
N PRO A 5 -4.72 23.63 21.26
CA PRO A 5 -4.89 23.33 19.85
C PRO A 5 -5.00 21.80 19.69
N THR A 6 -6.11 21.36 19.11
CA THR A 6 -6.32 19.97 18.66
C THR A 6 -5.25 19.58 17.64
N PRO A 7 -4.63 18.38 17.74
CA PRO A 7 -3.71 17.91 16.72
C PRO A 7 -4.47 17.73 15.40
N GLY A 8 -3.90 18.28 14.34
CA GLY A 8 -4.53 18.40 13.02
C GLY A 8 -5.10 17.08 12.51
N GLY A 9 -6.39 17.10 12.16
CA GLY A 9 -6.99 16.08 11.33
C GLY A 9 -6.29 16.08 9.97
N VAL A 10 -5.44 15.09 9.73
CA VAL A 10 -4.86 14.83 8.42
C VAL A 10 -6.02 14.60 7.46
N SER A 11 -6.09 15.42 6.42
CA SER A 11 -7.22 15.48 5.49
C SER A 11 -7.49 14.11 4.85
N HIS A 12 -8.71 13.60 5.00
CA HIS A 12 -9.25 12.40 4.30
C HIS A 12 -9.26 12.52 2.75
N ARG A 13 -8.54 13.48 2.16
CA ARG A 13 -8.50 13.76 0.72
C ARG A 13 -7.22 13.28 0.02
N LEU A 14 -6.19 12.82 0.73
CA LEU A 14 -4.88 12.57 0.13
C LEU A 14 -4.77 11.24 -0.64
N PHE A 15 -5.50 10.20 -0.24
CA PHE A 15 -5.34 8.85 -0.80
C PHE A 15 -6.54 8.45 -1.67
N ARG A 16 -6.74 9.18 -2.77
CA ARG A 16 -7.74 8.81 -3.79
C ARG A 16 -7.04 8.27 -5.03
N PRO A 17 -7.52 7.15 -5.60
CA PRO A 17 -6.94 6.65 -6.82
C PRO A 17 -7.07 7.64 -7.97
N TYR A 18 -6.06 7.68 -8.82
CA TYR A 18 -6.10 8.41 -10.07
C TYR A 18 -6.84 7.60 -11.14
N THR A 19 -7.52 8.29 -12.04
CA THR A 19 -8.12 7.67 -13.22
C THR A 19 -7.03 7.13 -14.13
N SER A 20 -7.16 5.87 -14.55
CA SER A 20 -6.30 5.24 -15.55
C SER A 20 -7.18 4.54 -16.59
N PRO A 21 -6.83 4.60 -17.89
CA PRO A 21 -7.57 3.89 -18.92
C PRO A 21 -7.40 2.36 -18.81
N ASN A 22 -6.34 1.89 -18.16
CA ASN A 22 -5.94 0.48 -18.17
C ASN A 22 -6.46 -0.32 -16.99
N HIS A 23 -6.89 0.34 -15.91
CA HIS A 23 -7.20 -0.30 -14.63
C HIS A 23 -8.54 0.18 -14.08
N ASN A 24 -9.45 -0.78 -13.85
CA ASN A 24 -10.69 -0.52 -13.14
C ASN A 24 -10.49 -0.72 -11.64
N VAL A 25 -10.39 0.37 -10.88
CA VAL A 25 -10.18 0.33 -9.42
C VAL A 25 -11.51 0.09 -8.71
N THR A 26 -11.60 -1.02 -7.98
CA THR A 26 -12.75 -1.35 -7.14
C THR A 26 -12.44 -1.04 -5.67
N LYS A 27 -13.49 -1.00 -4.85
CA LYS A 27 -13.37 -0.87 -3.39
C LYS A 27 -13.65 -2.20 -2.71
N GLY A 28 -12.86 -2.52 -1.70
CA GLY A 28 -13.05 -3.70 -0.86
C GLY A 28 -12.94 -3.34 0.63
N ARG A 29 -13.48 -4.19 1.50
CA ARG A 29 -13.28 -4.11 2.95
C ARG A 29 -13.01 -5.50 3.49
N TYR A 30 -11.84 -5.69 4.07
CA TYR A 30 -11.37 -7.00 4.52
C TYR A 30 -11.21 -7.04 6.03
N ILE A 31 -11.86 -7.99 6.70
CA ILE A 31 -11.76 -8.17 8.15
C ILE A 31 -10.39 -8.76 8.49
N THR A 32 -9.74 -8.20 9.52
CA THR A 32 -8.46 -8.72 10.02
C THR A 32 -8.25 -8.33 11.47
N SER A 33 -7.69 -9.25 12.26
CA SER A 33 -7.28 -8.99 13.65
C SER A 33 -5.91 -8.32 13.77
N ASN A 34 -5.15 -8.20 12.67
CA ASN A 34 -3.81 -7.59 12.68
C ASN A 34 -3.83 -6.07 12.59
N ASP A 35 -4.99 -5.48 12.33
CA ASP A 35 -5.18 -4.04 12.29
C ASP A 35 -6.08 -3.63 13.46
N PRO A 36 -5.74 -2.59 14.24
CA PRO A 36 -6.53 -2.16 15.38
C PRO A 36 -7.95 -1.74 15.01
N ARG A 37 -8.22 -1.39 13.74
CA ARG A 37 -9.57 -1.11 13.24
C ARG A 37 -10.45 -2.37 13.12
N GLY A 38 -9.87 -3.56 13.14
CA GLY A 38 -10.56 -4.83 12.89
C GLY A 38 -10.87 -5.10 11.41
N TYR A 39 -10.55 -4.15 10.53
CA TYR A 39 -10.69 -4.29 9.08
C TYR A 39 -9.71 -3.35 8.35
N ILE A 40 -9.45 -3.66 7.08
CA ILE A 40 -8.69 -2.81 6.17
C ILE A 40 -9.60 -2.48 4.97
N PRO A 41 -10.02 -1.21 4.81
CA PRO A 41 -10.69 -0.75 3.61
C PRO A 41 -9.64 -0.52 2.52
N VAL A 42 -9.84 -1.04 1.31
CA VAL A 42 -8.89 -0.88 0.20
C VAL A 42 -9.53 -0.35 -1.08
N TYR A 43 -8.73 0.41 -1.83
CA TYR A 43 -8.81 0.47 -3.29
C TYR A 43 -7.98 -0.66 -3.87
N GLU A 44 -8.51 -1.40 -4.84
CA GLU A 44 -7.83 -2.56 -5.40
C GLU A 44 -8.06 -2.74 -6.90
N TYR A 45 -7.08 -3.34 -7.57
CA TYR A 45 -7.19 -3.79 -8.95
C TYR A 45 -6.22 -4.96 -9.21
N PRO A 46 -6.53 -5.86 -10.16
CA PRO A 46 -5.63 -6.93 -10.55
C PRO A 46 -4.54 -6.42 -11.50
N LEU A 47 -3.31 -6.89 -11.31
CA LEU A 47 -2.17 -6.64 -12.20
C LEU A 47 -1.27 -7.88 -12.23
N LEU A 48 -1.03 -8.45 -13.41
CA LEU A 48 -0.11 -9.58 -13.62
C LEU A 48 -0.35 -10.75 -12.62
N GLY A 49 -1.62 -11.10 -12.40
CA GLY A 49 -2.02 -12.16 -11.47
C GLY A 49 -1.83 -11.83 -9.98
N GLN A 50 -1.48 -10.59 -9.65
CA GLN A 50 -1.38 -10.07 -8.28
C GLN A 50 -2.45 -9.01 -8.02
N TRP A 51 -2.71 -8.76 -6.75
CA TRP A 51 -3.60 -7.68 -6.32
C TRP A 51 -2.78 -6.49 -5.87
N ILE A 52 -3.05 -5.35 -6.49
CA ILE A 52 -2.49 -4.07 -6.10
C ILE A 52 -3.52 -3.39 -5.22
N MET A 53 -3.10 -2.94 -4.03
CA MET A 53 -4.00 -2.39 -3.04
C MET A 53 -3.43 -1.15 -2.37
N MET A 54 -4.32 -0.21 -2.07
CA MET A 54 -4.07 0.94 -1.21
C MET A 54 -5.15 1.00 -0.14
N ASP A 55 -4.73 1.14 1.12
CA ASP A 55 -5.63 1.39 2.24
C ASP A 55 -6.32 2.74 2.07
N MET A 56 -7.64 2.77 2.21
CA MET A 56 -8.43 3.97 1.98
C MET A 56 -8.29 5.01 3.10
N ASP A 57 -7.93 4.60 4.31
CA ASP A 57 -7.88 5.51 5.46
C ASP A 57 -6.48 6.09 5.67
N ASP A 58 -5.44 5.26 5.58
CA ASP A 58 -4.05 5.64 5.90
C ASP A 58 -3.11 5.69 4.68
N GLY A 59 -3.57 5.27 3.50
CA GLY A 59 -2.80 5.29 2.26
C GLY A 59 -1.68 4.25 2.18
N TYR A 60 -1.61 3.29 3.11
CA TYR A 60 -0.60 2.24 3.02
C TYR A 60 -0.82 1.41 1.75
N ILE A 61 0.27 1.06 1.09
CA ILE A 61 0.28 0.29 -0.14
C ILE A 61 0.68 -1.15 0.16
N LEU A 62 -0.03 -2.11 -0.41
CA LEU A 62 0.37 -3.52 -0.38
C LEU A 62 1.60 -3.73 -1.29
N TRP A 63 2.79 -3.50 -0.74
CA TRP A 63 4.05 -3.60 -1.46
C TRP A 63 4.31 -5.00 -2.00
N THR A 64 3.91 -6.04 -1.27
CA THR A 64 4.05 -7.43 -1.74
C THR A 64 3.32 -7.69 -3.05
N GLY A 65 2.18 -7.04 -3.30
CA GLY A 65 1.45 -7.14 -4.57
C GLY A 65 2.25 -6.60 -5.74
N ILE A 66 2.78 -5.37 -5.59
CA ILE A 66 3.64 -4.71 -6.59
C ILE A 66 4.91 -5.54 -6.84
N TRP A 67 5.56 -5.98 -5.77
CA TRP A 67 6.82 -6.73 -5.86
C TRP A 67 6.66 -8.07 -6.58
N LYS A 68 5.58 -8.79 -6.31
CA LYS A 68 5.26 -10.04 -7.02
C LYS A 68 4.83 -9.79 -8.47
N ALA A 69 4.18 -8.66 -8.77
CA ALA A 69 3.84 -8.28 -10.14
C ALA A 69 5.10 -8.01 -10.98
N LEU A 70 6.20 -7.58 -10.36
CA LEU A 70 7.53 -7.48 -10.98
C LEU A 70 8.22 -8.84 -11.21
N GLY A 71 7.60 -9.95 -10.78
CA GLY A 71 8.19 -11.29 -10.88
C GLY A 71 9.17 -11.65 -9.77
N HIS A 72 9.32 -10.80 -8.74
CA HIS A 72 10.23 -11.07 -7.63
C HIS A 72 9.61 -11.95 -6.55
N SER A 73 10.47 -12.63 -5.79
CA SER A 73 10.05 -13.49 -4.69
C SER A 73 9.76 -12.68 -3.42
N LYS A 74 8.92 -13.22 -2.53
CA LYS A 74 8.63 -12.60 -1.23
C LYS A 74 9.87 -12.54 -0.32
N ALA A 75 10.83 -13.46 -0.49
CA ALA A 75 12.04 -13.51 0.32
C ALA A 75 12.90 -12.25 0.15
N ASP A 76 12.90 -11.66 -1.06
CA ASP A 76 13.68 -10.47 -1.37
C ASP A 76 13.14 -9.22 -0.64
N ILE A 77 11.84 -9.17 -0.38
CA ILE A 77 11.21 -8.11 0.44
C ILE A 77 11.75 -8.17 1.88
N VAL A 78 11.87 -9.38 2.44
CA VAL A 78 12.36 -9.56 3.81
C VAL A 78 13.78 -9.03 3.93
N LYS A 79 14.66 -9.42 3.01
CA LYS A 79 16.05 -8.94 2.94
C LYS A 79 16.13 -7.42 2.81
N MET A 80 15.32 -6.83 1.92
CA MET A 80 15.26 -5.38 1.72
C MET A 80 14.87 -4.65 3.03
N VAL A 81 13.84 -5.14 3.71
CA VAL A 81 13.36 -4.53 4.96
C VAL A 81 14.37 -4.71 6.10
N GLU A 82 15.05 -5.84 6.17
CA GLU A 82 16.09 -6.10 7.18
C GLU A 82 17.35 -5.25 6.97
N SER A 83 17.68 -4.89 5.72
CA SER A 83 18.78 -3.98 5.43
C SER A 83 18.52 -2.52 5.82
N GLU A 84 17.27 -2.13 6.10
CA GLU A 84 16.90 -0.75 6.45
C GLU A 84 15.99 -0.73 7.70
N PRO A 85 16.58 -0.69 8.91
CA PRO A 85 15.82 -0.79 10.17
C PRO A 85 14.78 0.32 10.36
N GLU A 86 15.05 1.52 9.86
CA GLU A 86 14.09 2.65 9.89
C GLU A 86 12.83 2.35 9.08
N LEU A 87 12.99 1.65 7.94
CA LEU A 87 11.88 1.21 7.12
C LEU A 87 11.09 0.11 7.83
N ALA A 88 11.78 -0.84 8.46
CA ALA A 88 11.14 -1.93 9.21
C ALA A 88 10.19 -1.42 10.32
N ALA A 89 10.54 -0.32 10.99
CA ALA A 89 9.72 0.31 12.02
C ALA A 89 8.42 0.94 11.49
N ARG A 90 8.35 1.27 10.19
CA ARG A 90 7.22 1.97 9.56
C ARG A 90 6.29 1.05 8.77
N ILE A 91 6.61 -0.24 8.71
CA ILE A 91 5.88 -1.22 7.91
C ILE A 91 4.80 -1.92 8.74
N ARG A 92 3.64 -2.13 8.12
CA ARG A 92 2.58 -2.99 8.66
C ARG A 92 2.67 -4.37 8.02
N ARG A 93 2.84 -5.42 8.84
CA ARG A 93 2.84 -6.83 8.38
C ARG A 93 1.50 -7.48 8.69
N VAL A 94 0.70 -7.74 7.65
CA VAL A 94 -0.58 -8.45 7.79
C VAL A 94 -0.35 -9.94 7.56
N ARG A 95 -0.65 -10.77 8.57
CA ARG A 95 -0.43 -12.24 8.58
C ARG A 95 -1.67 -13.00 9.05
N GLY A 96 -2.10 -14.02 8.32
CA GLY A 96 -3.34 -14.72 8.67
C GLY A 96 -4.60 -13.91 8.31
N GLY A 97 -5.76 -14.55 8.37
CA GLY A 97 -7.00 -14.01 7.79
C GLY A 97 -7.02 -14.11 6.26
N TYR A 98 -7.73 -13.22 5.59
CA TYR A 98 -7.97 -13.29 4.15
C TYR A 98 -6.69 -13.15 3.33
N LEU A 99 -6.36 -14.15 2.49
CA LEU A 99 -5.07 -14.26 1.78
C LEU A 99 -4.73 -13.04 0.92
N LYS A 100 -5.75 -12.41 0.33
CA LYS A 100 -5.60 -11.31 -0.64
C LYS A 100 -4.90 -10.07 -0.05
N ILE A 101 -5.09 -9.81 1.25
CA ILE A 101 -4.53 -8.63 1.95
C ILE A 101 -3.23 -8.95 2.71
N GLN A 102 -2.78 -10.20 2.70
CA GLN A 102 -1.59 -10.60 3.45
C GLN A 102 -0.32 -10.10 2.79
N GLY A 103 0.63 -9.65 3.60
CA GLY A 103 1.93 -9.20 3.12
C GLY A 103 2.46 -7.98 3.86
N THR A 104 3.42 -7.34 3.21
CA THR A 104 4.09 -6.12 3.67
C THR A 104 3.32 -4.92 3.13
N TRP A 105 2.76 -4.13 4.03
CA TRP A 105 2.13 -2.85 3.74
C TRP A 105 3.11 -1.73 4.10
N MET A 106 3.34 -0.81 3.16
CA MET A 106 4.30 0.29 3.30
C MET A 106 3.59 1.64 3.23
N PRO A 107 4.08 2.68 3.94
CA PRO A 107 3.56 4.03 3.79
C PRO A 107 3.63 4.50 2.33
N TYR A 108 2.63 5.26 1.89
CA TYR A 108 2.51 5.76 0.52
C TYR A 108 3.81 6.35 -0.04
N GLU A 109 4.42 7.29 0.68
CA GLU A 109 5.64 7.99 0.25
C GLU A 109 6.83 7.05 0.04
N VAL A 110 6.93 6.02 0.89
CA VAL A 110 7.99 5.01 0.79
C VAL A 110 7.74 4.14 -0.43
N ALA A 111 6.50 3.67 -0.60
CA ALA A 111 6.12 2.84 -1.73
C ALA A 111 6.35 3.57 -3.06
N LEU A 112 5.96 4.84 -3.15
CA LEU A 112 6.19 5.69 -4.33
C LEU A 112 7.70 5.82 -4.64
N ARG A 113 8.52 6.14 -3.62
CA ARG A 113 9.96 6.28 -3.79
C ARG A 113 10.62 4.99 -4.26
N LEU A 114 10.19 3.84 -3.75
CA LEU A 114 10.69 2.54 -4.18
C LEU A 114 10.21 2.19 -5.60
N SER A 115 8.93 2.40 -5.91
CA SER A 115 8.36 2.15 -7.24
C SER A 115 9.10 2.93 -8.33
N ARG A 116 9.50 4.18 -8.08
CA ARG A 116 10.34 4.98 -9.00
C ARG A 116 11.68 4.33 -9.34
N ARG A 117 12.22 3.51 -8.44
CA ARG A 117 13.53 2.85 -8.61
C ARG A 117 13.43 1.47 -9.24
N VAL A 118 12.42 0.69 -8.83
CA VAL A 118 12.36 -0.75 -9.13
C VAL A 118 11.20 -1.14 -10.05
N ALA A 119 10.17 -0.30 -10.16
CA ALA A 119 8.92 -0.63 -10.84
C ALA A 119 8.76 0.04 -12.21
N TRP A 120 9.87 0.39 -12.87
CA TRP A 120 9.85 1.04 -14.19
C TRP A 120 8.99 0.29 -15.22
N HIS A 121 9.05 -1.04 -15.22
CA HIS A 121 8.33 -1.89 -16.17
C HIS A 121 6.81 -1.82 -16.05
N ILE A 122 6.28 -1.52 -14.85
CA ILE A 122 4.84 -1.44 -14.57
C ILE A 122 4.41 -0.03 -14.16
N ARG A 123 5.24 0.99 -14.40
CA ARG A 123 5.02 2.37 -13.90
C ARG A 123 3.66 2.95 -14.31
N TYR A 124 3.20 2.65 -15.52
CA TYR A 124 1.89 3.09 -16.01
C TYR A 124 0.74 2.34 -15.35
N ASP A 125 0.97 1.10 -14.95
CA ASP A 125 -0.01 0.29 -14.21
C ASP A 125 -0.15 0.73 -12.76
N LEU A 126 0.82 1.47 -12.23
CA LEU A 126 0.81 2.02 -10.88
C LEU A 126 0.23 3.45 -10.81
N VAL A 127 -0.11 4.05 -11.95
CA VAL A 127 -0.81 5.35 -12.03
C VAL A 127 -2.05 5.41 -11.14
N PRO A 128 -2.92 4.39 -11.08
CA PRO A 128 -4.10 4.46 -10.21
C PRO A 128 -3.76 4.72 -8.75
N LEU A 129 -2.61 4.25 -8.25
CA LEU A 129 -2.21 4.52 -6.87
C LEU A 129 -1.46 5.84 -6.74
N PHE A 130 -0.52 6.12 -7.63
CA PHE A 130 0.47 7.18 -7.42
C PHE A 130 0.34 8.41 -8.31
N GLY A 131 -0.48 8.34 -9.37
CA GLY A 131 -0.64 9.39 -10.38
C GLY A 131 0.52 9.47 -11.36
N CYS A 132 1.76 9.48 -10.86
CA CYS A 132 2.97 9.36 -11.67
C CYS A 132 4.07 8.61 -10.91
N VAL A 133 4.68 7.63 -11.59
CA VAL A 133 5.78 6.79 -11.06
C VAL A 133 6.98 6.91 -11.97
#